data_AF-A0A3D0JTI1-F1
#
_entry.id   AF-A0A3D0JTI1-F1
#
_cell.length_a   1.000
_cell.length_b   1.000
_cell.length_c   1.000
_cell.angle_alpha   90.00
_cell.angle_beta   90.00
_cell.angle_gamma   90.00
#
_symmetry.space_group_name_H-M   'P 1'
#
loop_
_entity.id
_entity.type
_entity.pdbx_description
1 polymer ?
#
loop_
_entity_poly.entity_id
_entity_poly.type
_entity_poly.pdbx_seq_one_letter_code
_entity_poly.pdbx_strand_id
1 'polypeptide(L)'
;MLFVSLAGLLLGACSNQAVQQEQAPSATENDQRLVGIWAMLPLRNGIANVAEYRADGKVLLHSFNCAEPDKRGIEESDYRFSEDGRSIHVSSPQRAFDLQVLDLQPNSMRLGMQVAGFDLNFSYLKRNEVAPLCALYVEPQVDESKQSAFKASDFVAAPVIPAHADIERYMGRWVDENGEVQVEVIRDSSGRPKLHHASDKNWHYLFNGVNWQGDELHYQSFAYSDQPRLFSHSYHKSQHRSILSPQAETGKIRYSFFIGQKRFDYILMRAR
;
A
#
# COMPACT_ATOMS: atom_id res chain seq x y z
N MET A 1 -72.93 -33.08 -15.82
CA MET A 1 -72.64 -31.64 -15.93
C MET A 1 -72.08 -31.21 -14.58
N LEU A 2 -70.83 -30.73 -14.49
CA LEU A 2 -70.48 -29.29 -14.46
C LEU A 2 -71.38 -28.53 -13.46
N PHE A 3 -70.92 -27.81 -12.43
CA PHE A 3 -69.65 -27.14 -12.17
C PHE A 3 -69.70 -26.47 -10.76
N VAL A 4 -68.51 -26.13 -10.21
CA VAL A 4 -68.16 -24.92 -9.40
C VAL A 4 -68.65 -24.86 -7.93
N SER A 5 -67.76 -25.08 -6.94
CA SER A 5 -66.93 -24.11 -6.16
C SER A 5 -67.71 -23.47 -4.97
N LEU A 6 -67.15 -23.12 -3.80
CA LEU A 6 -65.92 -22.39 -3.51
C LEU A 6 -65.66 -22.37 -1.98
N ALA A 7 -64.37 -22.41 -1.59
CA ALA A 7 -63.69 -21.86 -0.38
C ALA A 7 -64.29 -22.09 1.04
N GLY A 8 -63.52 -22.32 2.10
CA GLY A 8 -62.07 -22.25 2.32
C GLY A 8 -61.83 -22.14 3.84
N LEU A 9 -60.68 -22.66 4.31
CA LEU A 9 -59.87 -22.22 5.47
C LEU A 9 -58.88 -23.35 5.78
N LEU A 10 -57.73 -23.34 5.11
CA LEU A 10 -56.56 -24.09 5.54
C LEU A 10 -55.63 -23.12 6.25
N LEU A 11 -55.48 -23.31 7.56
CA LEU A 11 -54.42 -22.70 8.36
C LEU A 11 -53.09 -23.33 7.95
N GLY A 12 -52.39 -22.67 7.03
CA GLY A 12 -51.00 -22.98 6.72
C GLY A 12 -50.11 -22.43 7.83
N ALA A 13 -49.56 -23.31 8.65
CA ALA A 13 -48.42 -22.99 9.48
C ALA A 13 -47.20 -22.80 8.55
N CYS A 14 -46.75 -21.56 8.39
CA CYS A 14 -45.45 -21.26 7.82
C CYS A 14 -44.39 -21.78 8.79
N SER A 15 -43.79 -22.93 8.49
CA SER A 15 -42.51 -23.30 9.09
C SER A 15 -41.47 -22.29 8.59
N ASN A 16 -41.13 -21.32 9.44
CA ASN A 16 -39.93 -20.52 9.26
C ASN A 16 -38.74 -21.49 9.26
N GLN A 17 -38.24 -21.83 8.08
CA GLN A 17 -36.85 -22.24 7.96
C GLN A 17 -36.03 -21.04 8.40
N ALA A 18 -35.59 -21.08 9.66
CA ALA A 18 -34.51 -20.25 10.13
C ALA A 18 -33.35 -20.50 9.16
N VAL A 19 -32.99 -19.46 8.41
CA VAL A 19 -31.70 -19.37 7.77
C VAL A 19 -30.69 -19.62 8.88
N GLN A 20 -30.07 -20.80 8.87
CA GLN A 20 -28.85 -21.02 9.65
C GLN A 20 -27.86 -19.99 9.12
N GLN A 21 -27.70 -18.88 9.86
CA GLN A 21 -26.46 -18.14 9.82
C GLN A 21 -25.38 -19.16 10.17
N GLU A 22 -24.50 -19.49 9.22
CA GLU A 22 -23.26 -20.21 9.51
C GLU A 22 -22.61 -19.50 10.71
N GLN A 23 -22.66 -20.15 11.86
CA GLN A 23 -21.95 -19.70 13.04
C GLN A 23 -20.48 -19.57 12.62
N ALA A 24 -19.93 -18.36 12.78
CA ALA A 24 -18.51 -18.17 12.57
C ALA A 24 -17.77 -19.20 13.43
N PRO A 25 -16.84 -19.97 12.85
CA PRO A 25 -16.13 -21.02 13.57
C PRO A 25 -15.47 -20.45 14.81
N SER A 26 -15.52 -21.21 15.91
CA SER A 26 -14.97 -20.77 17.19
C SER A 26 -13.47 -20.51 17.10
N ALA A 27 -12.92 -19.65 17.96
CA ALA A 27 -11.48 -19.36 18.00
C ALA A 27 -10.63 -20.64 18.06
N THR A 28 -11.08 -21.65 18.83
CA THR A 28 -10.40 -22.94 18.97
C THR A 28 -10.38 -23.77 17.69
N GLU A 29 -11.46 -23.74 16.89
CA GLU A 29 -11.49 -24.41 15.58
C GLU A 29 -10.63 -23.66 14.55
N ASN A 30 -10.55 -22.33 14.64
CA ASN A 30 -9.69 -21.51 13.78
C ASN A 30 -8.20 -21.70 14.08
N ASP A 31 -7.84 -21.76 15.37
CA ASP A 31 -6.49 -22.08 15.82
C ASP A 31 -6.01 -23.40 15.19
N GLN A 32 -6.82 -24.46 15.26
CA GLN A 32 -6.45 -25.76 14.69
C GLN A 32 -6.31 -25.72 13.16
N ARG A 33 -7.15 -24.96 12.45
CA ARG A 33 -7.05 -24.82 10.99
C ARG A 33 -5.78 -24.07 10.57
N LEU A 34 -5.37 -23.09 11.36
CA LEU A 34 -4.16 -22.31 11.13
C LEU A 34 -2.87 -23.09 11.40
N VAL A 35 -2.87 -24.03 12.35
CA VAL A 35 -1.67 -24.85 12.63
C VAL A 35 -1.15 -25.52 11.35
N GLY A 36 0.15 -25.36 11.09
CA GLY A 36 0.85 -25.89 9.92
C GLY A 36 1.78 -24.87 9.26
N ILE A 37 2.36 -25.28 8.13
CA ILE A 37 3.29 -24.47 7.35
C ILE A 37 2.54 -23.80 6.21
N TRP A 38 2.69 -22.49 6.07
CA TRP A 38 2.01 -21.65 5.10
C TRP A 38 3.04 -20.88 4.27
N ALA A 39 3.17 -21.25 3.00
CA ALA A 39 4.08 -20.57 2.08
C ALA A 39 3.34 -19.43 1.37
N MET A 40 3.87 -18.22 1.46
CA MET A 40 3.28 -17.04 0.83
C MET A 40 3.49 -17.10 -0.69
N LEU A 41 2.46 -16.71 -1.45
CA LEU A 41 2.64 -16.37 -2.86
C LEU A 41 3.64 -15.21 -2.97
N PRO A 42 4.66 -15.29 -3.85
CA PRO A 42 5.67 -14.26 -3.96
C PRO A 42 5.04 -12.90 -4.28
N LEU A 43 5.45 -11.88 -3.52
CA LEU A 43 5.11 -10.50 -3.83
C LEU A 43 5.91 -10.01 -5.03
N ARG A 44 5.48 -8.89 -5.62
CA ARG A 44 6.17 -8.29 -6.78
C ARG A 44 7.63 -7.90 -6.50
N ASN A 45 7.97 -7.60 -5.25
CA ASN A 45 9.35 -7.32 -4.84
C ASN A 45 10.15 -8.58 -4.46
N GLY A 46 9.61 -9.77 -4.78
CA GLY A 46 10.26 -11.06 -4.56
C GLY A 46 10.04 -11.66 -3.17
N ILE A 47 9.56 -10.91 -2.17
CA ILE A 47 9.33 -11.46 -0.80
C ILE A 47 8.36 -12.64 -0.88
N ALA A 48 8.74 -13.79 -0.31
CA ALA A 48 8.01 -15.06 -0.39
C ALA A 48 8.12 -15.86 0.91
N ASN A 49 7.94 -15.19 2.05
CA ASN A 49 8.10 -15.76 3.38
C ASN A 49 7.21 -17.01 3.61
N VAL A 50 7.67 -17.88 4.50
CA VAL A 50 6.91 -19.04 4.97
C VAL A 50 6.63 -18.86 6.46
N ALA A 51 5.37 -18.99 6.87
CA ALA A 51 4.95 -18.93 8.26
C ALA A 51 4.61 -20.34 8.77
N GLU A 52 5.21 -20.78 9.85
CA GLU A 52 4.89 -22.04 10.54
C GLU A 52 4.14 -21.70 11.83
N TYR A 53 2.83 -21.90 11.84
CA TYR A 53 1.99 -21.75 13.03
C TYR A 53 1.94 -23.06 13.80
N ARG A 54 2.30 -23.02 15.08
CA ARG A 54 2.40 -24.17 15.97
C ARG A 54 1.25 -24.21 16.95
N ALA A 55 0.94 -25.41 17.44
CA ALA A 55 -0.16 -25.63 18.39
C ALA A 55 0.13 -25.07 19.80
N ASP A 56 1.38 -24.68 20.09
CA ASP A 56 1.80 -24.06 21.35
C ASP A 56 1.59 -22.53 21.35
N GLY A 57 0.99 -21.96 20.30
CA GLY A 57 0.79 -20.52 20.16
C GLY A 57 2.01 -19.78 19.63
N LYS A 58 3.03 -20.48 19.09
CA LYS A 58 4.18 -19.85 18.43
C LYS A 58 4.03 -19.82 16.90
N VAL A 59 4.51 -18.74 16.29
CA VAL A 59 4.68 -18.63 14.84
C VAL A 59 6.15 -18.42 14.51
N LEU A 60 6.69 -19.25 13.61
CA LEU A 60 8.00 -19.05 13.02
C LEU A 60 7.87 -18.42 11.64
N LEU A 61 8.57 -17.32 11.40
CA LEU A 61 8.64 -16.67 10.10
C LEU A 61 9.99 -16.97 9.46
N HIS A 62 9.97 -17.79 8.41
CA HIS A 62 11.11 -18.06 7.56
C HIS A 62 11.12 -17.04 6.43
N SER A 63 12.10 -16.14 6.48
CA SER A 63 12.25 -15.09 5.48
C SER A 63 12.84 -15.64 4.18
N PHE A 64 12.16 -15.41 3.07
CA PHE A 64 12.62 -15.74 1.72
C PHE A 64 12.36 -14.57 0.78
N ASN A 65 13.25 -14.38 -0.20
CA ASN A 65 13.04 -13.46 -1.30
C ASN A 65 13.49 -14.15 -2.61
N CYS A 66 12.56 -14.30 -3.55
CA CYS A 66 12.77 -14.95 -4.84
C CYS A 66 13.55 -14.08 -5.83
N ALA A 67 13.56 -12.75 -5.65
CA ALA A 67 14.32 -11.81 -6.45
C ALA A 67 15.76 -11.65 -5.93
N GLU A 68 15.91 -11.64 -4.61
CA GLU A 68 17.19 -11.45 -3.92
C GLU A 68 17.37 -12.57 -2.87
N PRO A 69 17.93 -13.73 -3.24
CA PRO A 69 18.05 -14.88 -2.35
C PRO A 69 19.04 -14.63 -1.20
N ASP A 70 18.57 -13.96 -0.15
CA ASP A 70 19.31 -13.75 1.08
C ASP A 70 18.88 -14.73 2.17
N LYS A 71 19.86 -15.23 2.93
CA LYS A 71 19.60 -16.04 4.12
C LYS A 71 19.43 -15.12 5.33
N ARG A 72 18.20 -14.92 5.78
CA ARG A 72 17.90 -14.29 7.08
C ARG A 72 17.59 -15.36 8.14
N GLY A 73 17.76 -14.99 9.41
CA GLY A 73 17.39 -15.84 10.53
C GLY A 73 15.89 -16.11 10.59
N ILE A 74 15.50 -17.13 11.35
CA ILE A 74 14.10 -17.43 11.66
C ILE A 74 13.65 -16.46 12.74
N GLU A 75 12.54 -15.75 12.52
CA GLU A 75 11.92 -14.92 13.55
C GLU A 75 10.85 -15.75 14.27
N GLU A 76 10.88 -15.76 15.60
CA GLU A 76 9.86 -16.40 16.44
C GLU A 76 8.98 -15.34 17.10
N SER A 77 7.68 -15.59 17.15
CA SER A 77 6.70 -14.72 17.82
C SER A 77 5.60 -15.55 18.46
N ASP A 78 4.94 -14.99 19.46
CA ASP A 78 3.66 -15.51 19.97
C ASP A 78 2.54 -15.09 19.01
N TYR A 79 1.52 -15.93 18.85
CA TYR A 79 0.30 -15.60 18.15
C TYR A 79 -0.95 -16.05 18.90
N ARG A 80 -2.06 -15.35 18.66
CA ARG A 80 -3.39 -15.74 19.15
C ARG A 80 -4.46 -15.27 18.18
N PHE A 81 -5.50 -16.08 17.96
CA PHE A 81 -6.69 -15.60 17.28
C PHE A 81 -7.52 -14.69 18.19
N SER A 82 -8.21 -13.73 17.59
CA SER A 82 -9.33 -13.06 18.24
C SER A 82 -10.50 -14.02 18.45
N GLU A 83 -11.34 -13.74 19.46
CA GLU A 83 -12.52 -14.55 19.78
C GLU A 83 -13.48 -14.69 18.59
N ASP A 84 -13.55 -13.67 17.73
CA ASP A 84 -14.40 -13.67 16.53
C ASP A 84 -13.76 -14.36 15.32
N GLY A 85 -12.51 -14.82 15.45
CA GLY A 85 -11.76 -15.49 14.38
C GLY A 85 -11.33 -14.58 13.23
N ARG A 86 -11.53 -13.26 13.33
CA ARG A 86 -11.30 -12.30 12.24
C ARG A 86 -9.91 -11.69 12.24
N SER A 87 -9.13 -11.88 13.30
CA SER A 87 -7.75 -11.41 13.36
C SER A 87 -6.83 -12.40 14.07
N ILE A 88 -5.56 -12.33 13.69
CA ILE A 88 -4.46 -13.02 14.33
C ILE A 88 -3.56 -11.93 14.91
N HIS A 89 -3.48 -11.88 16.24
CA HIS A 89 -2.55 -11.01 16.93
C HIS A 89 -1.19 -11.70 16.98
N VAL A 90 -0.13 -11.01 16.54
CA VAL A 90 1.25 -11.51 16.56
C VAL A 90 2.10 -10.57 17.42
N SER A 91 2.87 -11.13 18.34
CA SER A 91 3.70 -10.36 19.27
C SER A 91 5.07 -10.97 19.51
N SER A 92 6.10 -10.13 19.52
CA SER A 92 7.46 -10.41 19.98
C SER A 92 7.94 -9.28 20.90
N PRO A 93 9.10 -9.41 21.56
CA PRO A 93 9.66 -8.33 22.37
C PRO A 93 9.87 -6.99 21.61
N GLN A 94 10.01 -7.03 20.29
CA GLN A 94 10.31 -5.87 19.46
C GLN A 94 9.09 -5.29 18.74
N ARG A 95 8.02 -6.07 18.56
CA ARG A 95 6.88 -5.68 17.71
C ARG A 95 5.60 -6.42 18.12
N ALA A 96 4.47 -5.74 18.01
CA ALA A 96 3.15 -6.34 18.09
C ALA A 96 2.26 -5.77 16.99
N PHE A 97 1.49 -6.61 16.32
CA PHE A 97 0.62 -6.21 15.21
C PHE A 97 -0.51 -7.22 15.01
N ASP A 98 -1.58 -6.79 14.36
CA ASP A 98 -2.71 -7.64 14.00
C ASP A 98 -2.73 -7.91 12.50
N LEU A 99 -3.01 -9.17 12.13
CA LEU A 99 -3.32 -9.58 10.77
C LEU A 99 -4.82 -9.84 10.70
N GLN A 100 -5.51 -9.20 9.77
CA GLN A 100 -6.90 -9.49 9.47
C GLN A 100 -7.00 -10.80 8.69
N VAL A 101 -7.88 -11.70 9.10
CA VAL A 101 -8.19 -12.93 8.38
C VAL A 101 -9.25 -12.62 7.34
N LEU A 102 -8.85 -12.58 6.07
CA LEU A 102 -9.75 -12.28 4.95
C LEU A 102 -10.40 -13.55 4.41
N ASP A 103 -9.67 -14.67 4.41
CA ASP A 103 -10.16 -16.01 4.07
C ASP A 103 -9.27 -17.07 4.71
N LEU A 104 -9.86 -18.15 5.20
CA LEU A 104 -9.14 -19.29 5.80
C LEU A 104 -9.83 -20.60 5.43
N GLN A 105 -9.22 -21.32 4.50
CA GLN A 105 -9.61 -22.63 3.99
C GLN A 105 -8.56 -23.68 4.37
N PRO A 106 -8.85 -24.99 4.27
CA PRO A 106 -7.89 -26.03 4.66
C PRO A 106 -6.50 -25.93 4.02
N ASN A 107 -6.42 -25.45 2.77
CA ASN A 107 -5.17 -25.38 1.99
C ASN A 107 -4.78 -23.98 1.52
N SER A 108 -5.60 -22.96 1.80
CA SER A 108 -5.34 -21.58 1.39
C SER A 108 -5.76 -20.61 2.48
N MET A 109 -4.97 -19.56 2.64
CA MET A 109 -5.23 -18.50 3.61
C MET A 109 -4.93 -17.16 2.97
N ARG A 110 -5.78 -16.17 3.25
CA ARG A 110 -5.54 -14.79 2.86
C ARG A 110 -5.59 -13.89 4.08
N LEU A 111 -4.50 -13.19 4.32
CA LEU A 111 -4.37 -12.24 5.41
C LEU A 111 -4.28 -10.81 4.88
N GLY A 112 -4.77 -9.87 5.65
CA GLY A 112 -4.69 -8.43 5.40
C GLY A 112 -3.97 -7.71 6.54
N MET A 113 -3.29 -6.62 6.26
CA MET A 113 -2.85 -5.67 7.28
C MET A 113 -2.84 -4.25 6.73
N GLN A 114 -3.07 -3.26 7.58
CA GLN A 114 -2.85 -1.87 7.23
C GLN A 114 -1.48 -1.40 7.67
N VAL A 115 -0.73 -0.81 6.75
CA VAL A 115 0.53 -0.12 7.03
C VAL A 115 0.44 1.27 6.43
N ALA A 116 0.52 2.33 7.25
CA ALA A 116 0.49 3.72 6.79
C ALA A 116 -0.66 4.06 5.82
N GLY A 117 -1.87 3.50 6.05
CA GLY A 117 -3.05 3.71 5.18
C GLY A 117 -3.09 2.86 3.90
N PHE A 118 -2.15 1.91 3.75
CA PHE A 118 -2.14 0.92 2.68
C PHE A 118 -2.65 -0.43 3.18
N ASP A 119 -3.63 -1.00 2.48
CA ASP A 119 -4.05 -2.39 2.68
C ASP A 119 -3.08 -3.32 1.97
N LEU A 120 -2.30 -4.07 2.74
CA LEU A 120 -1.46 -5.15 2.25
C LEU A 120 -2.21 -6.46 2.39
N ASN A 121 -2.25 -7.24 1.32
CA ASN A 121 -2.87 -8.56 1.31
C ASN A 121 -1.82 -9.62 0.99
N PHE A 122 -1.82 -10.69 1.78
CA PHE A 122 -0.91 -11.80 1.65
C PHE A 122 -1.71 -13.07 1.42
N SER A 123 -1.38 -13.80 0.36
CA SER A 123 -2.00 -15.07 0.04
C SER A 123 -1.02 -16.19 0.33
N TYR A 124 -1.49 -17.23 0.98
CA TYR A 124 -0.70 -18.36 1.43
C TYR A 124 -1.29 -19.67 0.95
N LEU A 125 -0.43 -20.65 0.69
CA LEU A 125 -0.79 -22.04 0.46
C LEU A 125 -0.22 -22.91 1.58
N LYS A 126 -1.02 -23.85 2.08
CA LYS A 126 -0.56 -24.81 3.08
C LYS A 126 0.43 -25.79 2.47
N ARG A 127 1.51 -26.11 3.20
CA ARG A 127 2.60 -26.99 2.77
C ARG A 127 2.98 -27.96 3.89
N ASN A 128 3.73 -28.99 3.51
CA ASN A 128 4.29 -29.97 4.44
C ASN A 128 5.77 -29.70 4.75
N GLU A 129 6.37 -28.71 4.08
CA GLU A 129 7.78 -28.35 4.21
C GLU A 129 7.97 -26.83 4.14
N VAL A 130 9.02 -26.35 4.78
CA VAL A 130 9.42 -24.94 4.74
C VAL A 130 10.17 -24.67 3.45
N ALA A 131 9.44 -24.28 2.41
CA ALA A 131 10.00 -23.89 1.12
C ALA A 131 9.19 -22.75 0.49
N PRO A 132 9.84 -21.73 -0.12
CA PRO A 132 9.14 -20.64 -0.76
C PRO A 132 8.51 -21.07 -2.09
N LEU A 133 7.48 -20.37 -2.53
CA LEU A 133 6.80 -20.63 -3.80
C LEU A 133 7.47 -19.90 -4.99
N CYS A 134 8.81 -19.85 -5.03
CA CYS A 134 9.53 -19.06 -6.03
C CYS A 134 9.31 -19.51 -7.47
N ALA A 135 8.89 -20.76 -7.71
CA ALA A 135 8.46 -21.20 -9.05
C ALA A 135 7.23 -20.43 -9.59
N LEU A 136 6.47 -19.76 -8.71
CA LEU A 136 5.32 -18.92 -9.06
C LEU A 136 5.68 -17.43 -9.12
N TYR A 137 6.94 -17.07 -8.85
CA TYR A 137 7.38 -15.70 -8.94
C TYR A 137 7.47 -15.27 -10.40
N VAL A 138 6.69 -14.26 -10.75
CA VAL A 138 6.82 -13.58 -12.03
C VAL A 138 7.69 -12.36 -11.77
N GLU A 139 8.92 -12.38 -12.27
CA GLU A 139 9.78 -11.21 -12.25
C GLU A 139 9.03 -10.03 -12.86
N PRO A 140 8.94 -8.89 -12.14
CA PRO A 140 8.43 -7.68 -12.74
C PRO A 140 9.24 -7.41 -14.01
N GLN A 141 8.56 -7.11 -15.11
CA GLN A 141 9.26 -6.59 -16.28
C GLN A 141 9.96 -5.30 -15.86
N VAL A 142 11.28 -5.40 -15.76
CA VAL A 142 12.14 -4.26 -15.53
C VAL A 142 12.05 -3.41 -16.77
N ASP A 143 11.59 -2.17 -16.61
CA ASP A 143 11.76 -1.17 -17.65
C ASP A 143 13.25 -0.81 -17.68
N GLU A 144 14.03 -1.52 -18.50
CA GLU A 144 15.48 -1.33 -18.62
C GLU A 144 15.85 0.13 -18.94
N SER A 145 14.94 0.88 -19.58
CA SER A 145 15.14 2.31 -19.83
C SER A 145 15.33 3.11 -18.54
N LYS A 146 14.74 2.62 -17.45
CA LYS A 146 14.87 3.19 -16.11
C LYS A 146 16.15 2.81 -15.40
N GLN A 147 16.89 1.80 -15.84
CA GLN A 147 18.13 1.36 -15.20
C GLN A 147 19.40 1.99 -15.79
N SER A 148 19.26 3.18 -16.37
CA SER A 148 20.35 3.90 -17.02
C SER A 148 20.41 5.34 -16.54
N ALA A 149 21.55 6.00 -16.73
CA ALA A 149 21.69 7.42 -16.41
C ALA A 149 20.57 8.26 -17.04
N PHE A 150 20.18 9.34 -16.36
CA PHE A 150 19.20 10.29 -16.86
C PHE A 150 19.67 10.96 -18.15
N LYS A 151 18.75 11.10 -19.10
CA LYS A 151 18.92 11.87 -20.33
C LYS A 151 17.85 12.95 -20.36
N ALA A 152 18.16 14.11 -20.94
CA ALA A 152 17.20 15.21 -21.07
C ALA A 152 15.91 14.83 -21.82
N SER A 153 15.95 13.79 -22.66
CA SER A 153 14.78 13.22 -23.33
C SER A 153 13.85 12.42 -22.42
N ASP A 154 14.34 11.96 -21.26
CA ASP A 154 13.55 11.16 -20.31
C ASP A 154 12.50 12.02 -19.60
N PHE A 155 12.81 13.31 -19.39
CA PHE A 155 11.90 14.27 -18.79
C PHE A 155 12.27 15.71 -19.16
N VAL A 156 11.36 16.42 -19.83
CA VAL A 156 11.53 17.83 -20.17
C VAL A 156 10.97 18.68 -19.03
N ALA A 157 11.84 19.31 -18.24
CA ALA A 157 11.42 20.13 -17.11
C ALA A 157 10.73 21.43 -17.58
N ALA A 158 9.54 21.70 -17.02
CA ALA A 158 8.84 22.99 -17.16
C ALA A 158 8.15 23.34 -15.83
N PRO A 159 8.94 23.75 -14.81
CA PRO A 159 8.44 23.89 -13.43
C PRO A 159 7.68 25.20 -13.17
N VAL A 160 7.60 26.11 -14.16
CA VAL A 160 6.99 27.43 -14.01
C VAL A 160 5.49 27.28 -13.78
N ILE A 161 4.98 27.94 -12.73
CA ILE A 161 3.58 27.93 -12.37
C ILE A 161 2.87 29.05 -13.15
N PRO A 162 1.77 28.77 -13.88
CA PRO A 162 0.98 29.80 -14.53
C PRO A 162 0.43 30.83 -13.51
N ALA A 163 0.19 32.07 -13.94
CA ALA A 163 -0.32 33.11 -13.05
C ALA A 163 -1.66 32.73 -12.41
N HIS A 164 -1.82 33.02 -11.12
CA HIS A 164 -3.03 32.76 -10.34
C HIS A 164 -3.17 33.81 -9.24
N ALA A 165 -4.40 34.24 -8.94
CA ALA A 165 -4.66 35.29 -7.94
C ALA A 165 -4.14 34.90 -6.54
N ASP A 166 -4.28 33.62 -6.19
CA ASP A 166 -3.96 33.07 -4.86
C ASP A 166 -2.54 32.49 -4.74
N ILE A 167 -1.62 32.83 -5.65
CA ILE A 167 -0.29 32.20 -5.68
C ILE A 167 0.49 32.34 -4.37
N GLU A 168 0.31 33.43 -3.62
CA GLU A 168 0.99 33.65 -2.34
C GLU A 168 0.66 32.60 -1.27
N ARG A 169 -0.51 31.95 -1.37
CA ARG A 169 -0.89 30.84 -0.49
C ARG A 169 -0.06 29.57 -0.74
N TYR A 170 0.48 29.44 -1.94
CA TYR A 170 1.37 28.34 -2.36
C TYR A 170 2.84 28.61 -2.06
N MET A 171 3.26 29.87 -2.03
CA MET A 171 4.65 30.27 -1.85
C MET A 171 5.25 29.73 -0.55
N GLY A 172 6.51 29.26 -0.64
CA GLY A 172 7.29 28.82 0.52
C GLY A 172 7.78 27.38 0.42
N ARG A 173 8.44 26.95 1.49
CA ARG A 173 9.00 25.61 1.66
C ARG A 173 8.03 24.76 2.47
N TRP A 174 7.61 23.62 1.93
CA TRP A 174 6.61 22.74 2.52
C TRP A 174 7.26 21.45 2.97
N VAL A 175 7.08 21.14 4.25
CA VAL A 175 7.70 20.02 4.93
C VAL A 175 6.67 19.03 5.45
N ASP A 176 7.05 17.77 5.57
CA ASP A 176 6.25 16.76 6.26
C ASP A 176 6.36 16.88 7.79
N GLU A 177 5.78 15.91 8.50
CA GLU A 177 5.81 15.83 9.97
C GLU A 177 7.22 15.67 10.56
N ASN A 178 8.17 15.13 9.78
CA ASN A 178 9.57 14.97 10.18
C ASN A 178 10.40 16.23 9.88
N GLY A 179 9.79 17.25 9.27
CA GLY A 179 10.48 18.46 8.85
C GLY A 179 11.27 18.29 7.54
N GLU A 180 11.08 17.19 6.82
CA GLU A 180 11.72 16.97 5.52
C GLU A 180 10.97 17.71 4.42
N VAL A 181 11.73 18.34 3.52
CA VAL A 181 11.15 19.12 2.43
C VAL A 181 10.55 18.19 1.41
N GLN A 182 9.28 18.40 1.11
CA GLN A 182 8.59 17.66 0.05
C GLN A 182 8.50 18.49 -1.23
N VAL A 183 8.27 19.81 -1.10
CA VAL A 183 8.19 20.71 -2.26
C VAL A 183 8.38 22.17 -1.83
N GLU A 184 8.94 22.97 -2.72
CA GLU A 184 9.07 24.41 -2.56
C GLU A 184 8.41 25.14 -3.73
N VAL A 185 7.76 26.25 -3.42
CA VAL A 185 7.26 27.19 -4.42
C VAL A 185 8.02 28.49 -4.25
N ILE A 186 8.87 28.79 -5.22
CA ILE A 186 9.80 29.93 -5.20
C ILE A 186 9.63 30.78 -6.46
N ARG A 187 10.19 31.99 -6.47
CA ARG A 187 10.26 32.82 -7.68
C ARG A 187 11.54 32.53 -8.45
N ASP A 188 11.45 32.47 -9.78
CA ASP A 188 12.61 32.45 -10.66
C ASP A 188 13.28 33.85 -10.71
N SER A 189 14.39 33.97 -11.45
CA SER A 189 15.11 35.25 -11.62
C SER A 189 14.29 36.33 -12.32
N SER A 190 13.21 35.96 -13.01
CA SER A 190 12.26 36.88 -13.65
C SER A 190 11.05 37.18 -12.75
N GLY A 191 11.05 36.69 -11.51
CA GLY A 191 9.97 36.88 -10.56
C GLY A 191 8.77 35.94 -10.73
N ARG A 192 8.80 34.99 -11.69
CA ARG A 192 7.68 34.06 -11.90
C ARG A 192 7.71 32.91 -10.90
N PRO A 193 6.56 32.50 -10.34
CA PRO A 193 6.49 31.36 -9.45
C PRO A 193 6.88 30.07 -10.19
N LYS A 194 7.59 29.17 -9.51
CA LYS A 194 7.96 27.85 -10.01
C LYS A 194 8.03 26.83 -8.87
N LEU A 195 7.83 25.56 -9.23
CA LEU A 195 8.12 24.43 -8.37
C LEU A 195 9.64 24.22 -8.26
N HIS A 196 10.09 23.89 -7.06
CA HIS A 196 11.48 23.60 -6.76
C HIS A 196 11.58 22.53 -5.68
N HIS A 197 12.67 21.77 -5.73
CA HIS A 197 13.13 20.93 -4.65
C HIS A 197 14.65 20.77 -4.82
N ALA A 198 15.40 21.05 -3.76
CA ALA A 198 16.85 21.01 -3.81
C ALA A 198 17.31 19.56 -4.00
N SER A 199 18.29 19.35 -4.89
CA SER A 199 18.92 18.04 -5.02
C SER A 199 19.69 17.69 -3.75
N ASP A 200 19.68 16.42 -3.39
CA ASP A 200 20.52 15.87 -2.33
C ASP A 200 21.65 15.03 -2.94
N LYS A 201 22.40 14.32 -2.10
CA LYS A 201 23.53 13.49 -2.54
C LYS A 201 23.10 12.39 -3.52
N ASN A 202 21.89 11.88 -3.39
CA ASN A 202 21.37 10.73 -4.11
C ASN A 202 20.40 11.12 -5.21
N TRP A 203 19.65 12.22 -5.06
CA TRP A 203 18.49 12.50 -5.90
C TRP A 203 18.44 13.92 -6.45
N HIS A 204 18.00 13.99 -7.70
CA HIS A 204 17.62 15.20 -8.42
C HIS A 204 16.12 15.17 -8.70
N TYR A 205 15.51 16.36 -8.70
CA TYR A 205 14.06 16.51 -8.75
C TYR A 205 13.67 17.49 -9.85
N LEU A 206 12.78 17.06 -10.74
CA LEU A 206 12.27 17.84 -11.86
C LEU A 206 10.74 17.89 -11.82
N PHE A 207 10.19 18.96 -12.41
CA PHE A 207 8.74 19.15 -12.49
C PHE A 207 8.33 19.55 -13.91
N ASN A 208 7.15 19.11 -14.32
CA ASN A 208 6.54 19.45 -15.62
C ASN A 208 5.01 19.38 -15.52
N GLY A 209 4.32 19.80 -16.58
CA GLY A 209 2.87 19.72 -16.69
C GLY A 209 2.15 20.57 -15.66
N VAL A 210 2.77 21.67 -15.23
CA VAL A 210 2.27 22.53 -14.16
C VAL A 210 1.06 23.33 -14.66
N ASN A 211 -0.12 23.08 -14.10
CA ASN A 211 -1.38 23.69 -14.52
C ASN A 211 -2.37 23.83 -13.37
N TRP A 212 -3.34 24.74 -13.53
CA TRP A 212 -4.42 24.96 -12.58
C TRP A 212 -5.65 24.15 -12.95
N GLN A 213 -6.27 23.50 -11.96
CA GLN A 213 -7.61 22.94 -12.06
C GLN A 213 -8.47 23.51 -10.94
N GLY A 214 -9.26 24.53 -11.26
CA GLY A 214 -9.80 25.42 -10.24
C GLY A 214 -8.67 26.02 -9.42
N ASP A 215 -8.79 25.96 -8.10
CA ASP A 215 -7.76 26.46 -7.18
C ASP A 215 -6.67 25.44 -6.89
N GLU A 216 -6.68 24.22 -7.43
CA GLU A 216 -5.64 23.21 -7.20
C GLU A 216 -4.49 23.32 -8.22
N LEU A 217 -3.25 23.20 -7.75
CA LEU A 217 -2.07 23.16 -8.61
C LEU A 217 -1.71 21.72 -8.94
N HIS A 218 -1.86 21.33 -10.20
CA HIS A 218 -1.56 19.99 -10.70
C HIS A 218 -0.22 19.98 -11.42
N TYR A 219 0.58 18.94 -11.22
CA TYR A 219 1.88 18.80 -11.87
C TYR A 219 2.36 17.34 -11.88
N GLN A 220 3.46 17.11 -12.59
CA GLN A 220 4.22 15.87 -12.53
C GLN A 220 5.55 16.13 -11.83
N SER A 221 5.92 15.27 -10.89
CA SER A 221 7.26 15.20 -10.31
C SER A 221 8.04 14.05 -10.93
N PHE A 222 9.35 14.25 -11.09
CA PHE A 222 10.27 13.25 -11.61
C PHE A 222 11.54 13.24 -10.77
N ALA A 223 11.98 12.07 -10.34
CA ALA A 223 13.20 11.89 -9.56
C ALA A 223 14.21 11.04 -10.32
N TYR A 224 15.49 11.42 -10.28
CA TYR A 224 16.58 10.62 -10.82
C TYR A 224 17.85 10.76 -9.97
N SER A 225 18.84 9.93 -10.27
CA SER A 225 20.13 9.89 -9.59
C SER A 225 21.22 9.84 -10.65
N ASP A 226 22.35 10.45 -10.37
CA ASP A 226 23.57 10.30 -11.18
C ASP A 226 24.44 9.12 -10.70
N GLN A 227 24.06 8.44 -9.62
CA GLN A 227 24.83 7.32 -9.07
C GLN A 227 24.42 5.98 -9.71
N PRO A 228 25.33 5.27 -10.41
CA PRO A 228 24.98 4.01 -11.08
C PRO A 228 24.39 2.93 -10.16
N ARG A 229 24.87 2.87 -8.90
CA ARG A 229 24.35 1.93 -7.89
C ARG A 229 22.88 2.15 -7.52
N LEU A 230 22.32 3.32 -7.86
CA LEU A 230 20.92 3.68 -7.60
C LEU A 230 20.04 3.55 -8.85
N PHE A 231 20.58 3.12 -10.00
CA PHE A 231 19.77 2.99 -11.22
C PHE A 231 18.72 1.89 -11.12
N SER A 232 18.97 0.84 -10.33
CA SER A 232 17.97 -0.20 -10.04
C SER A 232 16.97 0.20 -8.96
N HIS A 233 17.19 1.33 -8.26
CA HIS A 233 16.31 1.77 -7.20
C HIS A 233 14.97 2.25 -7.77
N SER A 234 13.85 1.88 -7.14
CA SER A 234 12.49 2.19 -7.60
C SER A 234 12.19 3.69 -7.76
N TYR A 235 12.95 4.53 -7.06
CA TYR A 235 12.83 5.99 -7.12
C TYR A 235 13.58 6.61 -8.32
N HIS A 236 14.55 5.91 -8.90
CA HIS A 236 15.27 6.41 -10.06
C HIS A 236 14.41 6.38 -11.32
N LYS A 237 14.37 7.51 -12.05
CA LYS A 237 13.48 7.73 -13.21
C LYS A 237 12.01 7.40 -12.89
N SER A 238 11.61 7.71 -11.66
CA SER A 238 10.23 7.60 -11.22
C SER A 238 9.48 8.90 -11.54
N GLN A 239 8.24 8.77 -12.00
CA GLN A 239 7.37 9.89 -12.31
C GLN A 239 6.05 9.72 -11.57
N HIS A 240 5.60 10.78 -10.91
CA HIS A 240 4.33 10.80 -10.19
C HIS A 240 3.50 12.02 -10.60
N ARG A 241 2.17 11.83 -10.66
CA ARG A 241 1.23 12.96 -10.68
C ARG A 241 1.07 13.45 -9.25
N SER A 242 1.02 14.76 -9.09
CA SER A 242 0.86 15.39 -7.79
C SER A 242 -0.06 16.61 -7.86
N ILE A 243 -0.66 16.93 -6.73
CA ILE A 243 -1.56 18.06 -6.55
C ILE A 243 -1.16 18.80 -5.27
N LEU A 244 -1.13 20.12 -5.32
CA LEU A 244 -1.06 20.98 -4.15
C LEU A 244 -2.36 21.76 -4.00
N SER A 245 -2.87 21.84 -2.77
CA SER A 245 -4.11 22.54 -2.43
C SER A 245 -4.02 23.18 -1.03
N PRO A 246 -3.90 24.52 -0.93
CA PRO A 246 -3.85 25.24 0.33
C PRO A 246 -5.08 24.95 1.16
N GLN A 247 -4.87 24.71 2.45
CA GLN A 247 -5.98 24.48 3.37
C GLN A 247 -6.53 25.81 3.89
N ALA A 248 -7.67 25.73 4.59
CA ALA A 248 -8.28 26.90 5.23
C ALA A 248 -7.36 27.47 6.34
N GLU A 249 -6.62 26.60 7.02
CA GLU A 249 -5.64 26.99 8.02
C GLU A 249 -4.34 27.45 7.36
N THR A 250 -3.90 28.66 7.71
CA THR A 250 -2.65 29.25 7.22
C THR A 250 -1.46 28.37 7.58
N GLY A 251 -0.53 28.21 6.62
CA GLY A 251 0.68 27.41 6.83
C GLY A 251 0.46 25.90 6.67
N LYS A 252 -0.70 25.46 6.16
CA LYS A 252 -0.96 24.07 5.78
C LYS A 252 -1.32 23.96 4.30
N ILE A 253 -0.75 22.96 3.64
CA ILE A 253 -1.10 22.61 2.26
C ILE A 253 -1.34 21.11 2.17
N ARG A 254 -2.40 20.70 1.46
CA ARG A 254 -2.58 19.29 1.12
C ARG A 254 -1.72 18.98 -0.09
N TYR A 255 -0.82 18.04 0.07
CA TYR A 255 -0.06 17.41 -1.00
C TYR A 255 -0.70 16.06 -1.32
N SER A 256 -1.13 15.91 -2.55
CA SER A 256 -1.67 14.65 -3.05
C SER A 256 -0.74 14.05 -4.08
N PHE A 257 -0.58 12.73 -4.08
CA PHE A 257 0.09 12.01 -5.15
C PHE A 257 -0.65 10.72 -5.51
N PHE A 258 -0.28 10.14 -6.65
CA PHE A 258 -0.93 8.95 -7.17
C PHE A 258 0.03 7.78 -7.29
N ILE A 259 -0.39 6.63 -6.78
CA ILE A 259 0.22 5.34 -7.08
C ILE A 259 -0.77 4.56 -7.93
N GLY A 260 -0.45 4.40 -9.22
CA GLY A 260 -1.40 3.91 -10.22
C GLY A 260 -2.59 4.87 -10.36
N GLN A 261 -3.79 4.39 -10.05
CA GLN A 261 -5.02 5.18 -10.07
C GLN A 261 -5.49 5.63 -8.67
N LYS A 262 -4.81 5.20 -7.60
CA LYS A 262 -5.20 5.55 -6.22
C LYS A 262 -4.53 6.85 -5.81
N ARG A 263 -5.31 7.79 -5.27
CA ARG A 263 -4.86 9.06 -4.68
C ARG A 263 -4.50 8.86 -3.21
N PHE A 264 -3.42 9.50 -2.80
CA PHE A 264 -2.94 9.58 -1.43
C PHE A 264 -2.76 11.04 -1.06
N ASP A 265 -3.13 11.42 0.16
CA ASP A 265 -3.13 12.81 0.62
C ASP A 265 -2.32 12.93 1.91
N TYR A 266 -1.48 13.95 1.98
CA TYR A 266 -0.70 14.35 3.14
C TYR A 266 -0.91 15.83 3.40
N ILE A 267 -0.85 16.23 4.67
CA ILE A 267 -0.78 17.65 5.04
C ILE A 267 0.68 18.00 5.26
N LEU A 268 1.17 18.95 4.46
CA LEU A 268 2.48 19.56 4.65
C LEU A 268 2.34 20.86 5.42
N MET A 269 3.34 21.11 6.26
CA MET A 269 3.46 22.32 7.06
C MET A 269 4.41 23.29 6.35
N ARG A 270 4.10 24.58 6.39
CA ARG A 270 5.04 25.61 5.94
C ARG A 270 6.22 25.65 6.91
N ALA A 271 7.43 25.50 6.39
CA ALA A 271 8.64 25.71 7.17
C ALA A 271 8.65 27.14 7.74
N ARG A 272 9.06 27.27 9.00
CA ARG A 272 9.20 28.56 9.69
C ARG A 272 10.39 29.35 9.17
#